data_AF-A0A7V6LDQ3-F1
#
_entry.id   AF-A0A7V6LDQ3-F1
#
_cell.length_a   1.000
_cell.length_b   1.000
_cell.length_c   1.000
_cell.angle_alpha   90.00
_cell.angle_beta   90.00
_cell.angle_gamma   90.00
#
_symmetry.space_group_name_H-M   'P 1'
#
loop_
_entity.id
_entity.type
_entity.pdbx_description
1 polymer ?
#
loop_
_entity_poly.entity_id
_entity_poly.type
_entity_poly.pdbx_seq_one_letter_code
_entity_poly.pdbx_strand_id
1 'polypeptide(L)'
;MESEKRTLGIGFATGRKSFRKVLKAYVYSWKQALKRNEDLRRIGLTLFVAYDLDYSHTQSTDFTNLPQDIVDVFENIVFLGTKHAQRSVLHLIDDGTITQR
;
A
#
# COMPACT_ATOMS: atom_id res chain seq x y z
N MET A 1 -23.81 20.26 7.08
CA MET A 1 -23.71 18.80 7.25
C MET A 1 -22.32 18.41 6.83
N GLU A 2 -21.47 18.05 7.79
CA GLU A 2 -20.11 17.58 7.54
C GLU A 2 -20.22 16.21 6.86
N SER A 3 -19.79 16.13 5.61
CA SER A 3 -19.91 14.90 4.85
C SER A 3 -18.86 13.90 5.32
N GLU A 4 -19.32 12.75 5.79
CA GLU A 4 -18.50 11.66 6.28
C GLU A 4 -17.45 11.26 5.22
N LYS A 5 -16.17 11.47 5.56
CA LYS A 5 -15.03 11.12 4.71
C LYS A 5 -14.90 9.60 4.71
N ARG A 6 -14.97 8.98 3.54
CA ARG A 6 -14.90 7.52 3.39
C ARG A 6 -13.50 7.10 3.02
N THR A 7 -13.00 6.02 3.58
CA THR A 7 -11.67 5.50 3.26
C THR A 7 -11.78 4.21 2.45
N LEU A 8 -11.03 4.13 1.35
CA LEU A 8 -10.92 2.94 0.52
C LEU A 8 -9.48 2.41 0.57
N GLY A 9 -9.35 1.13 0.94
CA GLY A 9 -8.08 0.42 0.94
C GLY A 9 -7.85 -0.35 -0.36
N ILE A 10 -6.63 -0.26 -0.92
CA ILE A 10 -6.19 -1.03 -2.09
C ILE A 10 -4.96 -1.84 -1.69
N GLY A 11 -4.98 -3.15 -1.91
CA GLY A 11 -3.89 -4.06 -1.55
C GLY A 11 -3.21 -4.70 -2.76
N PHE A 12 -1.88 -4.74 -2.75
CA PHE A 12 -1.06 -5.54 -3.66
C PHE A 12 -0.29 -6.59 -2.87
N ALA A 13 -0.29 -7.83 -3.35
CA ALA A 13 0.61 -8.89 -2.90
C ALA A 13 1.49 -9.31 -4.08
N THR A 14 2.79 -8.97 -4.06
CA THR A 14 3.64 -9.09 -5.26
C THR A 14 5.13 -9.21 -4.95
N GLY A 15 5.81 -10.14 -5.62
CA GLY A 15 7.27 -10.15 -5.71
C GLY A 15 7.80 -9.49 -7.00
N ARG A 16 6.93 -9.00 -7.87
CA ARG A 16 7.29 -8.52 -9.22
C ARG A 16 7.42 -7.01 -9.27
N LYS A 17 8.56 -6.49 -9.75
CA LYS A 17 8.79 -5.04 -9.98
C LYS A 17 7.75 -4.40 -10.91
N SER A 18 7.17 -5.18 -11.82
CA SER A 18 6.16 -4.71 -12.77
C SER A 18 4.85 -4.24 -12.10
N PHE A 19 4.63 -4.52 -10.82
CA PHE A 19 3.47 -4.00 -10.08
C PHE A 19 3.36 -2.47 -10.17
N ARG A 20 4.50 -1.76 -10.23
CA ARG A 20 4.53 -0.29 -10.40
C ARG A 20 3.78 0.18 -11.64
N LYS A 21 3.82 -0.61 -12.73
CA LYS A 21 3.10 -0.29 -13.97
C LYS A 21 1.59 -0.38 -13.74
N VAL A 22 1.16 -1.40 -13.01
CA VAL A 22 -0.25 -1.60 -12.63
C VAL A 22 -0.71 -0.48 -11.70
N LEU A 23 0.04 -0.20 -10.64
CA LEU A 23 -0.26 0.90 -9.71
C LEU A 23 -0.39 2.25 -10.43
N LYS A 24 0.53 2.54 -11.36
CA LYS A 24 0.49 3.77 -12.17
C LYS A 24 -0.78 3.85 -13.03
N ALA A 25 -1.23 2.75 -13.61
CA ALA A 25 -2.47 2.72 -14.39
C ALA A 25 -3.70 2.98 -13.50
N TYR A 26 -3.76 2.39 -12.29
CA TYR A 26 -4.84 2.67 -11.33
C TYR A 26 -4.87 4.13 -10.90
N VAL A 27 -3.70 4.69 -10.53
CA VAL A 27 -3.57 6.11 -10.16
C VAL A 27 -4.00 7.03 -11.30
N TYR A 28 -3.60 6.72 -12.54
CA TYR A 28 -4.02 7.48 -13.71
C TYR A 28 -5.54 7.47 -13.86
N SER A 29 -6.18 6.30 -13.81
CA SER A 29 -7.63 6.15 -13.89
C SER A 29 -8.35 6.91 -12.76
N TRP A 30 -7.82 6.86 -11.54
CA TRP A 30 -8.36 7.60 -10.39
C TRP A 30 -8.30 9.12 -10.60
N LYS A 31 -7.15 9.66 -11.04
CA LYS A 31 -7.00 11.09 -11.38
C LYS A 31 -8.00 11.52 -12.45
N GLN A 32 -8.24 10.67 -13.45
CA GLN A 32 -9.21 10.94 -14.50
C GLN A 32 -10.66 10.88 -13.99
N ALA A 33 -10.97 10.01 -13.03
CA ALA A 33 -12.28 9.96 -12.38
C ALA A 33 -12.52 11.21 -11.52
N LEU A 34 -11.54 11.65 -10.75
CA LEU A 34 -11.59 12.88 -9.94
C LEU A 34 -11.90 14.13 -10.76
N LYS A 35 -11.35 14.22 -11.99
CA LYS A 35 -11.65 15.33 -12.90
C LYS A 35 -13.10 15.36 -13.37
N ARG A 36 -13.78 14.21 -13.39
CA ARG A 36 -15.18 14.08 -13.84
C ARG A 36 -16.18 14.14 -12.70
N ASN A 37 -15.75 13.83 -11.47
CA ASN A 37 -16.60 13.80 -10.30
C ASN A 37 -15.83 14.28 -9.07
N GLU A 38 -16.14 15.50 -8.63
CA GLU A 38 -15.49 16.11 -7.47
C GLU A 38 -15.87 15.47 -6.13
N ASP A 39 -17.00 14.77 -6.05
CA ASP A 39 -17.42 14.06 -4.84
C ASP A 39 -16.44 12.94 -4.47
N LEU A 40 -15.68 12.42 -5.44
CA LEU A 40 -14.62 11.44 -5.20
C LEU A 40 -13.48 11.99 -4.33
N ARG A 41 -13.34 13.32 -4.19
CA ARG A 41 -12.38 13.94 -3.26
C ARG A 41 -12.70 13.66 -1.78
N ARG A 42 -13.93 13.24 -1.48
CA ARG A 42 -14.35 12.81 -0.13
C ARG A 42 -13.90 11.39 0.19
N ILE A 43 -13.30 10.69 -0.78
CA ILE A 43 -12.77 9.34 -0.61
C ILE A 43 -11.25 9.44 -0.40
N GLY A 44 -10.79 9.08 0.80
CA GLY A 44 -9.39 8.88 1.09
C GLY A 44 -8.92 7.51 0.61
N LEU A 45 -7.73 7.45 0.00
CA LEU A 45 -7.15 6.19 -0.46
C LEU A 45 -6.02 5.73 0.46
N THR A 46 -6.02 4.45 0.83
CA THR A 46 -4.90 3.81 1.53
C THR A 46 -4.34 2.68 0.67
N LEU A 47 -3.03 2.66 0.46
CA LEU A 47 -2.34 1.61 -0.28
C LEU A 47 -1.65 0.63 0.67
N PHE A 48 -1.85 -0.66 0.46
CA PHE A 48 -1.12 -1.73 1.13
C PHE A 48 -0.30 -2.48 0.09
N VAL A 49 1.00 -2.65 0.32
CA VAL A 49 1.89 -3.41 -0.57
C VAL A 49 2.60 -4.47 0.24
N ALA A 50 2.10 -5.69 0.18
CA ALA A 50 2.83 -6.88 0.61
C ALA A 50 3.79 -7.30 -0.49
N TYR A 51 5.09 -7.34 -0.15
CA TYR A 51 6.13 -7.65 -1.11
C TYR A 51 7.09 -8.72 -0.61
N ASP A 52 7.52 -9.54 -1.57
CA ASP A 52 8.49 -10.60 -1.37
C ASP A 52 9.79 -10.26 -2.11
N LEU A 53 10.91 -10.37 -1.40
CA LEU A 53 12.25 -10.10 -1.93
C LEU A 53 12.91 -11.35 -2.52
N ASP A 54 12.42 -12.54 -2.16
CA ASP A 54 12.97 -13.81 -2.64
C ASP A 54 12.61 -14.04 -4.11
N TYR A 55 11.55 -13.39 -4.58
CA TYR A 55 11.17 -13.38 -5.97
C TYR A 55 12.07 -12.45 -6.79
N SER A 56 12.80 -13.02 -7.77
CA SER A 56 13.46 -12.29 -8.86
C SER A 56 14.54 -11.27 -8.46
N HIS A 57 15.32 -11.54 -7.40
CA HIS A 57 16.41 -10.65 -6.93
C HIS A 57 15.95 -9.20 -6.73
N THR A 58 14.74 -9.03 -6.18
CA THR A 58 14.17 -7.72 -5.92
C THR A 58 14.70 -7.14 -4.61
N GLN A 59 14.72 -5.82 -4.52
CA GLN A 59 15.12 -5.07 -3.33
C GLN A 59 13.91 -4.33 -2.76
N SER A 60 13.93 -4.00 -1.47
CA SER A 60 12.81 -3.27 -0.84
C SER A 60 12.49 -1.96 -1.56
N THR A 61 13.52 -1.27 -2.06
CA THR A 61 13.41 -0.03 -2.84
C THR A 61 12.67 -0.23 -4.16
N ASP A 62 12.63 -1.43 -4.73
CA ASP A 62 11.79 -1.75 -5.89
C ASP A 62 10.29 -1.67 -5.56
N PHE A 63 9.91 -1.68 -4.28
CA PHE A 63 8.51 -1.55 -3.84
C PHE A 63 8.23 -0.22 -3.14
N THR A 64 9.17 0.26 -2.32
CA THR A 64 8.96 1.43 -1.46
C THR A 64 9.27 2.77 -2.14
N ASN A 65 10.18 2.80 -3.11
CA ASN A 65 10.57 4.05 -3.79
C ASN A 65 9.58 4.42 -4.90
N LEU A 66 8.37 4.81 -4.51
CA LEU A 66 7.31 5.23 -5.43
C LEU A 66 7.52 6.68 -5.89
N PRO A 67 7.21 7.02 -7.16
CA PRO A 67 7.20 8.39 -7.63
C PRO A 67 6.25 9.29 -6.84
N GLN A 68 6.61 10.56 -6.62
CA GLN A 68 5.83 11.50 -5.83
C GLN A 68 4.38 11.64 -6.35
N ASP A 69 4.19 11.62 -7.67
CA ASP A 69 2.86 11.76 -8.28
C ASP A 69 1.92 10.57 -7.97
N ILE A 70 2.46 9.43 -7.55
CA ILE A 70 1.71 8.29 -7.02
C ILE A 70 1.47 8.49 -5.52
N VAL A 71 2.49 8.92 -4.77
CA VAL A 71 2.40 9.13 -3.32
C VAL A 71 1.31 10.13 -2.97
N ASP A 72 1.23 11.25 -3.69
CA ASP A 72 0.27 12.34 -3.43
C ASP A 72 -1.21 11.93 -3.59
N VAL A 73 -1.48 10.75 -4.17
CA VAL A 73 -2.85 10.24 -4.34
C VAL A 73 -3.35 9.48 -3.11
N PHE A 74 -2.44 8.94 -2.29
CA PHE A 74 -2.78 8.13 -1.14
C PHE A 74 -2.58 8.90 0.16
N GLU A 75 -3.52 8.78 1.09
CA GLU A 75 -3.39 9.34 2.43
C GLU A 75 -2.41 8.54 3.28
N ASN A 76 -2.39 7.22 3.06
CA ASN A 76 -1.50 6.30 3.75
C ASN A 76 -0.97 5.26 2.78
N ILE A 77 0.31 4.88 2.95
CA ILE A 77 0.94 3.77 2.23
C ILE A 77 1.63 2.86 3.24
N VAL A 78 1.25 1.59 3.24
CA VAL A 78 1.74 0.57 4.16
C VAL A 78 2.49 -0.49 3.38
N PHE A 79 3.76 -0.67 3.70
CA PHE A 79 4.64 -1.66 3.08
C PHE A 79 4.84 -2.86 4.02
N LEU A 80 4.44 -4.04 3.57
CA LEU A 80 4.48 -5.29 4.34
C LEU A 80 5.54 -6.22 3.73
N GLY A 81 6.78 -6.13 4.24
CA GLY A 81 7.87 -7.03 3.86
C GLY A 81 8.03 -8.20 4.84
N THR A 82 8.49 -9.35 4.37
CA THR A 82 8.66 -10.59 5.16
C THR A 82 9.48 -10.37 6.43
N LYS A 83 10.59 -9.61 6.34
CA LYS A 83 11.44 -9.27 7.50
C LYS A 83 10.73 -8.41 8.54
N HIS A 84 9.88 -7.48 8.10
CA HIS A 84 9.10 -6.63 9.00
C HIS A 84 7.98 -7.44 9.66
N ALA A 85 7.29 -8.29 8.90
CA ALA A 85 6.26 -9.18 9.43
C ALA A 85 6.80 -10.14 10.49
N GLN A 86 7.94 -10.80 10.21
CA GLN A 86 8.60 -11.69 11.17
C GLN A 86 9.02 -10.96 12.44
N ARG A 87 9.58 -9.74 12.33
CA ARG A 87 9.95 -8.93 13.50
C ARG A 87 8.72 -8.56 14.34
N SER A 88 7.62 -8.18 13.71
CA SER A 88 6.37 -7.88 14.43
C SER A 88 5.81 -9.10 15.14
N VAL A 89 5.86 -10.27 14.51
CA VAL A 89 5.45 -11.54 15.15
C VAL A 89 6.33 -11.84 16.37
N LEU A 90 7.65 -11.70 16.26
CA LEU A 90 8.57 -11.91 17.38
C LEU A 90 8.29 -10.95 18.54
N HIS A 91 8.01 -9.68 18.25
CA HIS A 91 7.66 -8.69 19.27
C HIS A 91 6.34 -9.02 19.98
N LEU A 92 5.34 -9.53 19.25
CA LEU A 92 4.07 -9.95 19.85
C LEU A 92 4.21 -11.22 20.70
N ILE A 93 5.17 -12.09 20.39
CA ILE A 93 5.53 -13.23 21.23
C ILE A 93 6.22 -12.76 22.52
N ASP A 94 7.15 -11.82 22.40
CA ASP A 94 7.89 -11.25 23.54
C ASP A 94 6.97 -10.53 24.53
N ASP A 95 6.00 -9.77 24.02
CA ASP A 95 4.99 -9.07 24.80
C ASP A 95 3.84 -9.99 25.31
N GLY A 96 3.95 -11.31 25.09
CA GLY A 96 2.96 -12.29 25.55
C GLY A 96 1.57 -12.18 24.89
N THR A 97 1.43 -11.33 23.87
CA THR A 97 0.16 -11.12 23.15
C THR A 97 -0.21 -12.35 22.31
N ILE A 98 0.79 -13.04 21.74
CA ILE A 98 0.59 -14.29 20.99
C ILE A 98 1.58 -15.36 21.47
N THR A 99 1.17 -16.63 21.48
CA THR A 99 2.05 -17.77 21.77
C THR A 99 2.61 -18.39 20.50
N GLN A 100 3.90 -18.72 20.49
CA GLN A 100 4.53 -19.49 19.42
C GLN A 100 3.92 -20.90 19.38
N ARG A 101 3.50 -21.35 18.20
CA ARG A 101 2.92 -22.68 17.97
C ARG A 101 3.96 -23.64 17.41
#